data_AF-A0A0E2BAL8-F1
#
_entry.id   AF-A0A0E2BAL8-F1
#
_cell.length_a   1.000
_cell.length_b   1.000
_cell.length_c   1.000
_cell.angle_alpha   90.00
_cell.angle_beta   90.00
_cell.angle_gamma   90.00
#
_symmetry.space_group_name_H-M   'P 1'
#
loop_
_entity.id
_entity.type
_entity.pdbx_description
1 polymer ?
#
loop_
_entity_poly.entity_id
_entity_poly.type
_entity_poly.pdbx_seq_one_letter_code
_entity_poly.pdbx_strand_id
1 'polypeptide(L)'
;MKIVTIVLSVFLLFSCNKAESNKYLVDKYALAKSENKDQMAKAFEFEKTGLVFYKNKKYTDAISAYEQALDVYAAGSIYYNYGNSLWNIGNLDLAIRSYEIAELLNYERKDLLYYNLACAYSLKNQKETALTYLDKAVKNGYKNLNYFFEDADLKPVLGTEGWQRRAYLISAGKQYFLSQILNLKKPISLRMATDTFTLCPGGRFKHVYAAGIGYDSWGDWKFDLNKLKLNTLQRTCFDPKDDSENELEGNFCKGKITKCGDGGRGICEDVNEEHELSWERIIEEMGPPFFIDEKCNH
;
A
#
# COMPACT_ATOMS: atom_id res chain seq x y z
N MET A 1 59.49 -21.19 -44.29
CA MET A 1 58.50 -21.14 -43.20
C MET A 1 58.22 -19.68 -42.86
N LYS A 2 57.14 -19.11 -43.38
CA LYS A 2 56.65 -17.77 -43.00
C LYS A 2 55.26 -17.94 -42.40
N ILE A 3 55.15 -17.57 -41.14
CA ILE A 3 53.93 -17.58 -40.33
C ILE A 3 53.04 -16.45 -40.83
N VAL A 4 51.85 -16.77 -41.33
CA VAL A 4 50.81 -15.80 -41.67
C VAL A 4 49.90 -15.66 -40.45
N THR A 5 50.00 -14.51 -39.80
CA THR A 5 49.21 -14.12 -38.64
C THR A 5 47.76 -13.85 -39.07
N ILE A 6 46.82 -14.65 -38.58
CA ILE A 6 45.38 -14.42 -38.76
C ILE A 6 44.98 -13.31 -37.77
N VAL A 7 44.68 -12.12 -38.29
CA VAL A 7 44.06 -11.04 -37.53
C VAL A 7 42.57 -11.36 -37.42
N LEU A 8 42.16 -11.94 -36.29
CA LEU A 8 40.74 -12.05 -35.92
C LEU A 8 40.26 -10.67 -35.48
N SER A 9 39.64 -9.93 -36.39
CA SER A 9 38.88 -8.71 -36.09
C SER A 9 37.59 -9.09 -35.37
N VAL A 10 37.65 -9.12 -34.03
CA VAL A 10 36.47 -9.20 -33.17
C VAL A 10 35.74 -7.86 -33.26
N PHE A 11 34.80 -7.76 -34.20
CA PHE A 11 33.76 -6.74 -34.18
C PHE A 11 32.84 -7.03 -32.99
N LEU A 12 33.14 -6.42 -31.84
CA LEU A 12 32.16 -6.29 -30.76
C LEU A 12 31.03 -5.41 -31.30
N LEU A 13 29.95 -6.07 -31.74
CA LEU A 13 28.65 -5.45 -31.95
C LEU A 13 28.15 -4.94 -30.59
N PHE A 14 28.58 -3.75 -30.20
CA PHE A 14 27.81 -2.92 -29.29
C PHE A 14 26.53 -2.54 -30.02
N SER A 15 25.52 -3.41 -29.93
CA SER A 15 24.12 -3.01 -30.11
C SER A 15 23.81 -2.05 -28.97
N CYS A 16 24.16 -0.79 -29.19
CA CYS A 16 23.68 0.31 -28.39
C CYS A 16 22.16 0.32 -28.59
N ASN A 17 21.45 -0.29 -27.65
CA ASN A 17 20.00 -0.26 -27.58
C ASN A 17 19.61 1.18 -27.20
N LYS A 18 19.73 2.11 -28.17
CA LYS A 18 19.15 3.44 -28.06
C LYS A 18 17.65 3.22 -28.02
N ALA A 19 17.12 3.09 -26.80
CA ALA A 19 15.69 3.22 -26.58
C ALA A 19 15.27 4.50 -27.31
N GLU A 20 14.44 4.34 -28.33
CA GLU A 20 13.95 5.44 -29.13
C GLU A 20 13.26 6.41 -28.17
N SER A 21 13.82 7.61 -28.00
CA SER A 21 13.30 8.54 -27.00
C SER A 21 11.89 8.92 -27.39
N ASN A 22 10.89 8.58 -26.57
CA ASN A 22 9.50 8.96 -26.82
C ASN A 22 9.40 10.49 -26.79
N LYS A 23 9.27 11.13 -27.97
CA LYS A 23 9.24 12.60 -28.11
C LYS A 23 8.13 13.24 -27.28
N TYR A 24 7.04 12.53 -27.04
CA TYR A 24 5.88 13.04 -26.29
C TYR A 24 6.21 13.19 -24.80
N LEU A 25 7.15 12.42 -24.26
CA LEU A 25 7.51 12.43 -22.84
C LEU A 25 8.70 13.36 -22.53
N VAL A 26 8.80 14.47 -23.27
CA VAL A 26 9.85 15.49 -23.13
C VAL A 26 9.22 16.84 -22.81
N ASP A 27 9.63 17.47 -21.69
CA ASP A 27 9.08 18.74 -21.20
C ASP A 27 9.14 19.84 -22.26
N LYS A 28 10.27 19.95 -22.98
CA LYS A 28 10.43 20.92 -24.06
C LYS A 28 9.42 20.73 -25.19
N TYR A 29 9.11 19.48 -25.55
CA TYR A 29 8.11 19.18 -26.57
C TYR A 29 6.72 19.57 -26.08
N ALA A 30 6.37 19.18 -24.85
CA ALA A 30 5.08 19.48 -24.23
C ALA A 30 4.84 21.00 -24.12
N LEU A 31 5.83 21.74 -23.62
CA LEU A 31 5.74 23.20 -23.48
C LEU A 31 5.57 23.88 -24.84
N ALA A 32 6.40 23.54 -25.84
CA ALA A 32 6.30 24.11 -27.17
C ALA A 32 4.94 23.83 -27.84
N LYS A 33 4.37 22.64 -27.65
CA LYS A 33 3.05 22.27 -28.18
C LYS A 33 1.89 22.91 -27.41
N SER A 34 2.10 23.35 -26.17
CA SER A 34 1.05 23.96 -25.34
C SER A 34 0.79 25.45 -25.63
N GLU A 35 1.66 26.10 -26.41
CA GLU A 35 1.57 27.53 -26.74
C GLU A 35 0.51 27.81 -27.83
N ASN A 36 0.30 26.89 -28.77
CA ASN A 36 -0.58 27.10 -29.92
C ASN A 36 -2.06 26.82 -29.59
N LYS A 37 -2.68 27.76 -28.88
CA LYS A 37 -4.05 27.65 -28.37
C LYS A 37 -5.12 27.50 -29.47
N ASP A 38 -4.86 28.00 -30.66
CA ASP A 38 -5.83 27.98 -31.78
C ASP A 38 -6.16 26.54 -32.24
N GLN A 39 -5.28 25.58 -31.95
CA GLN A 39 -5.46 24.19 -32.34
C GLN A 39 -6.04 23.30 -31.23
N MET A 40 -6.38 23.86 -30.06
CA MET A 40 -6.97 23.10 -28.95
C MET A 40 -8.20 22.29 -29.37
N ALA A 41 -9.12 22.91 -30.12
CA ALA A 41 -10.35 22.25 -30.55
C ALA A 41 -10.07 21.01 -31.42
N LYS A 42 -9.03 21.06 -32.26
CA LYS A 42 -8.63 19.92 -33.09
C LYS A 42 -8.00 18.80 -32.27
N ALA A 43 -7.14 19.14 -31.30
CA ALA A 43 -6.57 18.14 -30.40
C ALA A 43 -7.64 17.48 -29.51
N PHE A 44 -8.66 18.24 -29.10
CA PHE A 44 -9.77 17.73 -28.29
C PHE A 44 -10.57 16.63 -28.99
N GLU A 45 -10.70 16.66 -30.33
CA GLU A 45 -11.37 15.57 -31.07
C GLU A 45 -10.56 14.26 -31.04
N PHE A 46 -9.23 14.36 -31.12
CA PHE A 46 -8.35 13.19 -30.92
C PHE A 46 -8.38 12.71 -29.47
N GLU A 47 -8.39 13.62 -28.48
CA GLU A 47 -8.53 13.28 -27.05
C GLU A 47 -9.84 12.52 -26.79
N LYS A 48 -10.98 12.98 -27.32
CA LYS A 48 -12.26 12.26 -27.24
C LYS A 48 -12.16 10.86 -27.82
N THR A 49 -11.52 10.72 -28.98
CA THR A 49 -11.30 9.41 -29.62
C THR A 49 -10.47 8.50 -28.72
N GLY A 50 -9.38 9.02 -28.14
CA GLY A 50 -8.57 8.30 -27.17
C GLY A 50 -9.36 7.87 -25.93
N LEU A 51 -10.24 8.74 -25.41
CA LEU A 51 -11.12 8.42 -24.27
C LEU A 51 -12.11 7.30 -24.61
N VAL A 52 -12.63 7.26 -25.85
CA VAL A 52 -13.48 6.16 -26.32
C VAL A 52 -12.71 4.84 -26.35
N PHE A 53 -11.48 4.84 -26.88
CA PHE A 53 -10.63 3.65 -26.86
C PHE A 53 -10.28 3.21 -25.44
N TYR A 54 -9.95 4.16 -24.55
CA TYR A 54 -9.63 3.90 -23.15
C TYR A 54 -10.80 3.24 -22.41
N LYS A 55 -12.02 3.78 -22.56
CA LYS A 55 -13.24 3.21 -21.96
C LYS A 55 -13.53 1.78 -22.45
N ASN A 56 -13.14 1.49 -23.70
CA ASN A 56 -13.23 0.15 -24.28
C ASN A 56 -12.02 -0.75 -23.98
N LYS A 57 -11.13 -0.34 -23.07
CA LYS A 57 -9.89 -1.04 -22.68
C LYS A 57 -8.91 -1.30 -23.83
N LYS A 58 -9.05 -0.55 -24.93
CA LYS A 58 -8.15 -0.58 -26.10
C LYS A 58 -7.02 0.41 -25.89
N TYR A 59 -6.15 0.13 -24.92
CA TYR A 59 -5.18 1.12 -24.43
C TYR A 59 -4.12 1.53 -25.46
N THR A 60 -3.69 0.62 -26.34
CA THR A 60 -2.75 0.95 -27.43
C THR A 60 -3.37 1.88 -28.48
N ASP A 61 -4.65 1.67 -28.81
CA ASP A 61 -5.38 2.57 -29.71
C ASP A 61 -5.62 3.94 -29.05
N ALA A 62 -5.90 3.94 -27.74
CA ALA A 62 -6.01 5.17 -26.96
C ALA A 62 -4.71 5.96 -26.95
N ILE A 63 -3.57 5.30 -26.73
CA ILE A 63 -2.23 5.88 -26.85
C ILE A 63 -2.05 6.54 -28.22
N SER A 64 -2.36 5.82 -29.29
CA SER A 64 -2.19 6.32 -30.66
C SER A 64 -3.05 7.56 -30.93
N ALA A 65 -4.27 7.60 -30.39
CA ALA A 65 -5.15 8.77 -30.49
C ALA A 65 -4.66 9.95 -29.64
N TYR A 66 -4.15 9.71 -28.43
CA TYR A 66 -3.57 10.77 -27.60
C TYR A 66 -2.29 11.33 -28.22
N GLU A 67 -1.45 10.50 -28.84
CA GLU A 67 -0.27 10.96 -29.58
C GLU A 67 -0.65 11.87 -30.75
N GLN A 68 -1.73 11.55 -31.48
CA GLN A 68 -2.28 12.45 -32.51
C GLN A 68 -2.78 13.78 -31.91
N ALA A 69 -3.38 13.74 -30.72
CA ALA A 69 -3.78 14.95 -30.00
C ALA A 69 -2.55 15.80 -29.63
N LEU A 70 -1.50 15.17 -29.06
CA LEU A 70 -0.26 15.82 -28.64
C LEU A 70 0.56 16.39 -29.79
N ASP A 71 0.50 15.77 -30.98
CA ASP A 71 1.09 16.33 -32.20
C ASP A 71 0.41 17.63 -32.65
N VAL A 72 -0.83 17.87 -32.23
CA VAL A 72 -1.58 19.11 -32.52
C VAL A 72 -1.45 20.12 -31.39
N TYR A 73 -1.78 19.73 -30.16
CA TYR A 73 -1.73 20.58 -28.97
C TYR A 73 -1.48 19.75 -27.71
N ALA A 74 -0.56 20.23 -26.87
CA ALA A 74 -0.27 19.61 -25.59
C ALA A 74 -1.11 20.24 -24.48
N ALA A 75 -1.94 19.42 -23.83
CA ALA A 75 -2.74 19.80 -22.67
C ALA A 75 -2.47 18.84 -21.50
N GLY A 76 -2.58 19.36 -20.27
CA GLY A 76 -2.46 18.52 -19.07
C GLY A 76 -3.46 17.36 -19.02
N SER A 77 -4.69 17.56 -19.53
CA SER A 77 -5.70 16.49 -19.60
C SER A 77 -5.30 15.35 -20.53
N ILE A 78 -4.71 15.68 -21.69
CA ILE A 78 -4.25 14.70 -22.68
C ILE A 78 -3.10 13.88 -22.08
N TYR A 79 -2.14 14.52 -21.42
CA TYR A 79 -1.03 13.82 -20.74
C TYR A 79 -1.50 12.96 -19.57
N TYR A 80 -2.49 13.41 -18.80
CA TYR A 80 -3.10 12.59 -17.76
C TYR A 80 -3.74 11.32 -18.36
N ASN A 81 -4.52 11.46 -19.42
CA ASN A 81 -5.18 10.34 -20.08
C ASN A 81 -4.19 9.40 -20.80
N TYR A 82 -3.14 9.96 -21.41
CA TYR A 82 -2.04 9.21 -21.99
C TYR A 82 -1.30 8.39 -20.93
N GLY A 83 -1.02 8.99 -19.76
CA GLY A 83 -0.43 8.31 -18.61
C GLY A 83 -1.29 7.15 -18.10
N ASN A 84 -2.61 7.34 -18.00
CA ASN A 84 -3.53 6.26 -17.64
C ASN A 84 -3.46 5.09 -18.63
N SER A 85 -3.41 5.35 -19.93
CA SER A 85 -3.28 4.28 -20.94
C SER A 85 -1.93 3.57 -20.85
N LEU A 86 -0.83 4.32 -20.65
CA LEU A 86 0.51 3.76 -20.47
C LEU A 86 0.61 2.85 -19.24
N TRP A 87 -0.03 3.26 -18.15
CA TRP A 87 -0.15 2.46 -16.94
C TRP A 87 -0.85 1.14 -17.23
N ASN A 88 -2.00 1.20 -17.90
CA ASN A 88 -2.84 0.02 -18.17
C ASN A 88 -2.17 -1.01 -19.09
N ILE A 89 -1.14 -0.62 -19.86
CA ILE A 89 -0.31 -1.56 -20.63
C ILE A 89 0.96 -2.00 -19.90
N GLY A 90 1.13 -1.63 -18.62
CA GLY A 90 2.24 -2.03 -17.75
C GLY A 90 3.46 -1.11 -17.81
N ASN A 91 3.44 -0.02 -18.57
CA ASN A 91 4.57 0.90 -18.73
C ASN A 91 4.55 1.99 -17.65
N LEU A 92 4.76 1.60 -16.41
CA LEU A 92 4.62 2.48 -15.24
C LEU A 92 5.58 3.68 -15.26
N ASP A 93 6.83 3.50 -15.69
CA ASP A 93 7.81 4.60 -15.79
C ASP A 93 7.40 5.66 -16.82
N LEU A 94 6.80 5.24 -17.93
CA LEU A 94 6.26 6.16 -18.95
C LEU A 94 5.00 6.86 -18.43
N ALA A 95 4.15 6.16 -17.68
CA ALA A 95 2.98 6.75 -17.05
C ALA A 95 3.35 7.87 -16.06
N ILE A 96 4.35 7.62 -15.20
CA ILE A 96 4.91 8.63 -14.27
C ILE A 96 5.37 9.86 -15.04
N ARG A 97 6.22 9.71 -16.06
CA ARG A 97 6.66 10.86 -16.88
C ARG A 97 5.49 11.61 -17.50
N SER A 98 4.47 10.90 -17.98
CA SER A 98 3.28 11.53 -18.55
C SER A 98 2.52 12.35 -17.51
N TYR A 99 2.35 11.83 -16.29
CA TYR A 99 1.72 12.55 -15.20
C TYR A 99 2.54 13.75 -14.71
N GLU A 100 3.86 13.66 -14.65
CA GLU A 100 4.74 14.80 -14.32
C GLU A 100 4.60 15.93 -15.35
N ILE A 101 4.45 15.59 -16.64
CA ILE A 101 4.14 16.57 -17.68
C ILE A 101 2.72 17.14 -17.51
N ALA A 102 1.74 16.32 -17.11
CA ALA A 102 0.41 16.83 -16.78
C ALA A 102 0.44 17.82 -15.59
N GLU A 103 1.32 17.60 -14.60
CA GLU A 103 1.56 18.55 -13.50
C GLU A 103 2.21 19.83 -14.03
N LEU A 104 3.25 19.71 -14.86
CA LEU A 104 3.94 20.83 -15.51
C LEU A 104 2.96 21.73 -16.29
N LEU A 105 2.02 21.12 -17.02
CA LEU A 105 0.99 21.81 -17.79
C LEU A 105 -0.24 22.21 -16.96
N ASN A 106 -0.15 22.17 -15.64
CA ASN A 106 -1.21 22.59 -14.71
C ASN A 106 -2.56 21.93 -14.97
N TYR A 107 -2.60 20.60 -15.13
CA TYR A 107 -3.87 19.88 -15.23
C TYR A 107 -4.81 20.22 -14.07
N GLU A 108 -6.06 20.53 -14.40
CA GLU A 108 -7.05 21.10 -13.48
C GLU A 108 -7.39 20.15 -12.31
N ARG A 109 -7.51 18.84 -12.58
CA ARG A 109 -7.82 17.82 -11.58
C ARG A 109 -6.57 17.35 -10.83
N LYS A 110 -5.93 18.30 -10.15
CA LYS A 110 -4.71 18.08 -9.34
C LYS A 110 -4.91 17.01 -8.27
N ASP A 111 -6.10 16.96 -7.66
CA ASP A 111 -6.49 15.93 -6.71
C ASP A 111 -6.29 14.50 -7.26
N LEU A 112 -6.80 14.25 -8.47
CA LEU A 112 -6.69 12.93 -9.11
C LEU A 112 -5.30 12.68 -9.68
N LEU A 113 -4.66 13.70 -10.25
CA LEU A 113 -3.30 13.59 -10.77
C LEU A 113 -2.30 13.19 -9.69
N TYR A 114 -2.34 13.89 -8.56
CA TYR A 114 -1.44 13.62 -7.45
C TYR A 114 -1.72 12.28 -6.80
N TYR A 115 -3.00 11.87 -6.73
CA TYR A 115 -3.33 10.51 -6.31
C TYR A 115 -2.72 9.44 -7.23
N ASN A 116 -2.87 9.57 -8.55
CA ASN A 116 -2.27 8.61 -9.49
C ASN A 116 -0.74 8.59 -9.43
N LEU A 117 -0.09 9.75 -9.26
CA LEU A 117 1.36 9.83 -9.04
C LEU A 117 1.76 9.12 -7.74
N ALA A 118 0.99 9.28 -6.66
CA ALA A 118 1.24 8.58 -5.40
C ALA A 118 1.17 7.06 -5.57
N CYS A 119 0.12 6.55 -6.22
CA CYS A 119 -0.01 5.13 -6.55
C CYS A 119 1.19 4.65 -7.39
N ALA A 120 1.61 5.44 -8.39
CA ALA A 120 2.71 5.08 -9.29
C ALA A 120 4.03 4.91 -8.53
N TYR A 121 4.37 5.91 -7.73
CA TYR A 121 5.60 5.90 -6.94
C TYR A 121 5.56 4.84 -5.85
N SER A 122 4.38 4.56 -5.29
CA SER A 122 4.19 3.48 -4.31
C SER A 122 4.52 2.12 -4.93
N LEU A 123 3.97 1.82 -6.11
CA LEU A 123 4.29 0.60 -6.87
C LEU A 123 5.77 0.52 -7.28
N LYS A 124 6.45 1.65 -7.51
CA LYS A 124 7.91 1.73 -7.71
C LYS A 124 8.72 1.64 -6.42
N ASN A 125 8.06 1.40 -5.27
CA ASN A 125 8.65 1.34 -3.93
C ASN A 125 9.36 2.66 -3.52
N GLN A 126 9.01 3.78 -4.13
CA GLN A 126 9.50 5.13 -3.80
C GLN A 126 8.57 5.77 -2.75
N LYS A 127 8.64 5.22 -1.54
CA LYS A 127 7.64 5.43 -0.49
C LYS A 127 7.45 6.89 -0.07
N GLU A 128 8.53 7.62 0.19
CA GLU A 128 8.43 9.03 0.62
C GLU A 128 7.90 9.95 -0.49
N THR A 129 8.26 9.67 -1.76
CA THR A 129 7.71 10.39 -2.91
C THR A 129 6.21 10.15 -3.05
N ALA A 130 5.79 8.88 -2.93
CA ALA A 130 4.38 8.52 -2.96
C ALA A 130 3.57 9.23 -1.86
N LEU A 131 4.08 9.22 -0.63
CA LEU A 131 3.45 9.90 0.50
C LEU A 131 3.39 11.43 0.30
N THR A 132 4.42 12.03 -0.29
CA THR A 132 4.42 13.46 -0.66
C THR A 132 3.31 13.77 -1.67
N TYR A 133 3.07 12.89 -2.65
CA TYR A 133 1.98 13.06 -3.59
C TYR A 133 0.60 12.80 -2.98
N LEU A 134 0.46 11.91 -1.99
CA LEU A 134 -0.79 11.81 -1.22
C LEU A 134 -1.09 13.13 -0.50
N ASP A 135 -0.09 13.76 0.11
CA ASP A 135 -0.27 15.06 0.76
C ASP A 135 -0.72 16.14 -0.23
N LYS A 136 -0.10 16.16 -1.41
CA LYS A 136 -0.54 17.05 -2.50
C LYS A 136 -1.97 16.75 -2.93
N ALA A 137 -2.36 15.48 -3.07
CA ALA A 137 -3.71 15.09 -3.47
C ALA A 137 -4.77 15.61 -2.48
N VAL A 138 -4.55 15.37 -1.19
CA VAL A 138 -5.47 15.83 -0.13
C VAL A 138 -5.52 17.35 -0.04
N LYS A 139 -4.36 18.02 -0.11
CA LYS A 139 -4.29 19.49 -0.16
C LYS A 139 -5.06 20.10 -1.34
N ASN A 140 -5.17 19.36 -2.45
CA ASN A 140 -5.90 19.78 -3.65
C ASN A 140 -7.34 19.25 -3.71
N GLY A 141 -7.86 18.71 -2.61
CA GLY A 141 -9.29 18.39 -2.49
C GLY A 141 -9.65 16.92 -2.73
N TYR A 142 -8.69 15.99 -2.73
CA TYR A 142 -9.01 14.57 -2.70
C TYR A 142 -9.73 14.21 -1.39
N LYS A 143 -10.95 13.66 -1.48
CA LYS A 143 -11.82 13.42 -0.31
C LYS A 143 -11.94 11.97 0.11
N ASN A 144 -11.68 11.01 -0.77
CA ASN A 144 -11.97 9.61 -0.52
C ASN A 144 -10.83 8.90 0.26
N LEU A 145 -10.46 9.42 1.43
CA LEU A 145 -9.30 8.93 2.18
C LEU A 145 -9.43 7.47 2.62
N ASN A 146 -10.65 6.98 2.83
CA ASN A 146 -10.91 5.58 3.15
C ASN A 146 -10.40 4.63 2.05
N TYR A 147 -10.46 5.07 0.79
CA TYR A 147 -9.99 4.26 -0.33
C TYR A 147 -8.48 4.04 -0.30
N PHE A 148 -7.69 4.90 0.36
CA PHE A 148 -6.25 4.70 0.47
C PHE A 148 -5.87 3.41 1.19
N PHE A 149 -6.73 2.90 2.08
CA PHE A 149 -6.52 1.66 2.84
C PHE A 149 -6.93 0.41 2.06
N GLU A 150 -7.72 0.57 1.01
CA GLU A 150 -8.22 -0.52 0.16
C GLU A 150 -7.40 -0.65 -1.13
N ASP A 151 -6.79 0.45 -1.58
CA ASP A 151 -6.04 0.49 -2.82
C ASP A 151 -4.78 -0.37 -2.75
N ALA A 152 -4.73 -1.38 -3.63
CA ALA A 152 -3.61 -2.28 -3.75
C ALA A 152 -2.32 -1.56 -4.12
N ASP A 153 -2.41 -0.44 -4.87
CA ASP A 153 -1.25 0.33 -5.32
C ASP A 153 -0.56 1.04 -4.17
N LEU A 154 -1.27 1.33 -3.08
CA LEU A 154 -0.74 2.00 -1.89
C LEU A 154 -0.24 1.03 -0.82
N LYS A 155 -0.41 -0.29 -0.99
CA LYS A 155 0.14 -1.29 -0.04
C LYS A 155 1.61 -1.07 0.34
N PRO A 156 2.52 -0.72 -0.57
CA PRO A 156 3.93 -0.45 -0.23
C PRO A 156 4.17 0.69 0.78
N VAL A 157 3.25 1.66 0.86
CA VAL A 157 3.33 2.81 1.78
C VAL A 157 2.50 2.66 3.04
N LEU A 158 1.51 1.75 3.06
CA LEU A 158 0.69 1.48 4.24
C LEU A 158 1.56 1.07 5.44
N GLY A 159 1.31 1.70 6.60
CA GLY A 159 1.99 1.38 7.86
C GLY A 159 3.47 1.78 7.93
N THR A 160 3.99 2.50 6.93
CA THR A 160 5.35 3.05 6.99
C THR A 160 5.46 4.17 8.02
N GLU A 161 6.67 4.46 8.51
CA GLU A 161 6.89 5.58 9.44
C GLU A 161 6.42 6.92 8.84
N GLY A 162 6.66 7.14 7.53
CA GLY A 162 6.15 8.29 6.81
C GLY A 162 4.62 8.36 6.79
N TRP A 163 3.94 7.22 6.62
CA TRP A 163 2.48 7.13 6.73
C TRP A 163 1.99 7.53 8.13
N GLN A 164 2.61 6.97 9.17
CA GLN A 164 2.22 7.20 10.57
C GLN A 164 2.40 8.66 11.02
N ARG A 165 3.36 9.39 10.43
CA ARG A 165 3.58 10.82 10.71
C ARG A 165 2.48 11.76 10.20
N ARG A 166 1.52 11.28 9.41
CA ARG A 166 0.49 12.11 8.78
C ARG A 166 -0.84 12.02 9.53
N ALA A 167 -1.17 13.07 10.29
CA ALA A 167 -2.38 13.12 11.12
C ALA A 167 -3.68 12.86 10.34
N TYR A 168 -3.79 13.29 9.09
CA TYR A 168 -5.00 13.02 8.28
C TYR A 168 -5.13 11.54 7.91
N LEU A 169 -4.02 10.84 7.68
CA LEU A 169 -4.02 9.39 7.44
C LEU A 169 -4.36 8.64 8.72
N ILE A 170 -3.88 9.10 9.88
CA ILE A 170 -4.28 8.55 11.18
C ILE A 170 -5.78 8.70 11.41
N SER A 171 -6.31 9.92 11.22
CA SER A 171 -7.74 10.18 11.39
C SER A 171 -8.61 9.37 10.42
N ALA A 172 -8.22 9.30 9.13
CA ALA A 172 -8.94 8.51 8.15
C ALA A 172 -8.85 7.01 8.46
N GLY A 173 -7.70 6.54 8.92
CA GLY A 173 -7.49 5.15 9.34
C GLY A 173 -8.38 4.74 10.51
N LYS A 174 -8.54 5.61 11.51
CA LYS A 174 -9.49 5.38 12.63
C LYS A 174 -10.93 5.27 12.13
N GLN A 175 -11.38 6.19 11.28
CA GLN A 175 -12.75 6.18 10.74
C GLN A 175 -13.00 4.94 9.88
N TYR A 176 -12.02 4.60 9.04
CA TYR A 176 -12.04 3.39 8.24
C TYR A 176 -12.12 2.15 9.14
N PHE A 177 -11.22 2.02 10.13
CA PHE A 177 -11.22 0.93 11.10
C PHE A 177 -12.60 0.74 11.73
N LEU A 178 -13.14 1.81 12.34
CA LEU A 178 -14.43 1.77 13.03
C LEU A 178 -15.55 1.30 12.11
N SER A 179 -15.54 1.73 10.85
CA SER A 179 -16.52 1.30 9.85
C SER A 179 -16.41 -0.20 9.52
N GLN A 180 -15.21 -0.76 9.51
CA GLN A 180 -14.98 -2.17 9.17
C GLN A 180 -15.31 -3.09 10.35
N ILE A 181 -14.95 -2.72 11.57
CA ILE A 181 -15.13 -3.57 12.74
C ILE A 181 -16.59 -3.68 13.19
N LEU A 182 -17.43 -2.66 12.92
CA LEU A 182 -18.87 -2.68 13.21
C LEU A 182 -19.62 -3.84 12.58
N ASN A 183 -19.15 -4.33 11.43
CA ASN A 183 -19.70 -5.51 10.77
C ASN A 183 -18.57 -6.32 10.13
N LEU A 184 -17.64 -6.78 10.97
CA LEU A 184 -16.44 -7.45 10.51
C LEU A 184 -16.77 -8.74 9.74
N LYS A 185 -16.61 -8.70 8.40
CA LYS A 185 -16.88 -9.84 7.50
C LYS A 185 -15.63 -10.65 7.17
N LYS A 186 -14.45 -10.05 7.30
CA LYS A 186 -13.15 -10.65 7.01
C LYS A 186 -12.20 -10.39 8.17
N PRO A 187 -11.27 -11.30 8.48
CA PRO A 187 -10.30 -11.06 9.53
C PRO A 187 -9.44 -9.83 9.25
N ILE A 188 -9.15 -9.09 10.31
CA ILE A 188 -8.26 -7.93 10.30
C ILE A 188 -7.03 -8.28 11.13
N SER A 189 -5.85 -7.98 10.59
CA SER A 189 -4.60 -8.10 11.33
C SER A 189 -4.14 -6.74 11.83
N LEU A 190 -3.74 -6.69 13.10
CA LEU A 190 -3.12 -5.56 13.77
C LEU A 190 -1.73 -5.99 14.22
N ARG A 191 -0.71 -5.19 13.95
CA ARG A 191 0.66 -5.55 14.29
C ARG A 191 1.26 -4.56 15.26
N MET A 192 1.61 -4.97 16.47
CA MET A 192 2.27 -4.11 17.46
C MET A 192 3.68 -4.64 17.71
N ALA A 193 4.70 -3.87 17.28
CA ALA A 193 6.09 -4.35 17.26
C ALA A 193 6.22 -5.70 16.53
N THR A 194 6.58 -6.77 17.25
CA THR A 194 6.71 -8.13 16.71
C THR A 194 5.41 -8.93 16.78
N ASP A 195 4.40 -8.43 17.48
CA ASP A 195 3.20 -9.18 17.80
C ASP A 195 2.11 -8.92 16.77
N THR A 196 1.33 -9.94 16.47
CA THR A 196 0.23 -9.86 15.49
C THR A 196 -1.07 -10.31 16.11
N PHE A 197 -2.06 -9.43 16.14
CA PHE A 197 -3.42 -9.69 16.61
C PHE A 197 -4.36 -9.78 15.41
N THR A 198 -4.90 -10.96 15.15
CA THR A 198 -5.89 -11.20 14.10
C THR A 198 -7.28 -11.19 14.73
N LEU A 199 -8.04 -10.13 14.49
CA LEU A 199 -9.44 -10.00 14.88
C LEU A 199 -10.32 -10.74 13.87
N CYS A 200 -11.10 -11.69 14.34
CA CYS A 200 -11.97 -12.54 13.54
C CYS A 200 -13.43 -12.08 13.59
N PRO A 201 -14.19 -12.27 12.49
CA PRO A 201 -15.64 -12.17 12.51
C PRO A 201 -16.24 -12.98 13.67
N GLY A 202 -17.22 -12.40 14.37
CA GLY A 202 -17.87 -13.06 15.50
C GLY A 202 -17.21 -12.82 16.87
N GLY A 203 -16.25 -11.90 16.97
CA GLY A 203 -15.75 -11.41 18.26
C GLY A 203 -14.59 -12.22 18.85
N ARG A 204 -13.95 -13.11 18.09
CA ARG A 204 -12.77 -13.87 18.53
C ARG A 204 -11.50 -13.28 17.95
N PHE A 205 -10.36 -13.41 18.64
CA PHE A 205 -9.06 -13.06 18.06
C PHE A 205 -8.03 -14.15 18.28
N LYS A 206 -7.00 -14.11 17.43
CA LYS A 206 -5.75 -14.85 17.55
C LYS A 206 -4.63 -13.84 17.79
N HIS A 207 -3.74 -14.10 18.73
CA HIS A 207 -2.53 -13.30 18.92
C HIS A 207 -1.31 -14.18 18.76
N VAL A 208 -0.41 -13.79 17.86
CA VAL A 208 0.85 -14.43 17.55
C VAL A 208 1.97 -13.60 18.16
N TYR A 209 2.69 -14.15 19.13
CA TYR A 209 3.83 -13.48 19.77
C TYR A 209 5.09 -13.51 18.90
N ALA A 210 5.90 -12.46 18.97
CA ALA A 210 7.28 -12.46 18.49
C ALA A 210 7.46 -12.97 17.04
N ALA A 211 6.64 -12.47 16.11
CA ALA A 211 6.64 -12.82 14.69
C ALA A 211 6.46 -14.33 14.42
N GLY A 212 5.69 -15.03 15.26
CA GLY A 212 5.40 -16.46 15.10
C GLY A 212 6.46 -17.39 15.71
N ILE A 213 7.45 -16.81 16.41
CA ILE A 213 8.41 -17.58 17.20
C ILE A 213 7.83 -17.90 18.59
N GLY A 214 6.96 -17.03 19.10
CA GLY A 214 6.27 -17.22 20.37
C GLY A 214 4.99 -18.06 20.25
N TYR A 215 4.18 -18.05 21.31
CA TYR A 215 2.93 -18.81 21.36
C TYR A 215 1.82 -18.15 20.53
N ASP A 216 0.75 -18.90 20.26
CA ASP A 216 -0.51 -18.34 19.81
C ASP A 216 -1.44 -18.30 21.02
N SER A 217 -1.93 -17.12 21.39
CA SER A 217 -3.01 -16.97 22.37
C SER A 217 -4.33 -16.67 21.66
N TRP A 218 -5.44 -17.02 22.31
CA TRP A 218 -6.78 -16.86 21.77
C TRP A 218 -7.63 -16.14 22.79
N GLY A 219 -8.67 -15.47 22.29
CA GLY A 219 -9.53 -14.73 23.17
C GLY A 219 -10.73 -14.12 22.46
N ASP A 220 -11.43 -13.29 23.21
CA ASP A 220 -12.56 -12.53 22.72
C ASP A 220 -12.20 -11.05 22.64
N TRP A 221 -12.70 -10.36 21.62
CA TRP A 221 -12.56 -8.92 21.50
C TRP A 221 -13.92 -8.23 21.49
N LYS A 222 -13.94 -7.03 22.05
CA LYS A 222 -15.07 -6.11 22.02
C LYS A 222 -14.53 -4.72 21.71
N PHE A 223 -15.40 -3.80 21.31
CA PHE A 223 -14.97 -2.43 21.06
C PHE A 223 -16.08 -1.42 21.34
N ASP A 224 -15.66 -0.17 21.50
CA ASP A 224 -16.51 1.00 21.50
C ASP A 224 -15.91 2.09 20.59
N LEU A 225 -16.48 3.31 20.61
CA LEU A 225 -16.03 4.42 19.76
C LEU A 225 -14.59 4.89 20.05
N ASN A 226 -14.02 4.52 21.20
CA ASN A 226 -12.75 5.03 21.70
C ASN A 226 -11.68 3.92 21.85
N LYS A 227 -12.07 2.67 22.07
CA LYS A 227 -11.12 1.58 22.32
C LYS A 227 -11.55 0.21 21.78
N LEU A 228 -10.55 -0.61 21.52
CA LEU A 228 -10.62 -2.06 21.40
C LEU A 228 -10.29 -2.68 22.77
N LYS A 229 -11.06 -3.68 23.19
CA LYS A 229 -10.79 -4.51 24.36
C LYS A 229 -10.47 -5.91 23.90
N LEU A 230 -9.35 -6.45 24.33
CA LEU A 230 -8.90 -7.82 24.07
C LEU A 230 -8.93 -8.60 25.39
N ASN A 231 -9.72 -9.66 25.46
CA ASN A 231 -9.74 -10.58 26.58
C ASN A 231 -8.99 -11.84 26.16
N THR A 232 -7.75 -11.97 26.59
CA THR A 232 -6.89 -13.10 26.27
C THR A 232 -7.11 -14.20 27.30
N LEU A 233 -7.37 -15.43 26.82
CA LEU A 233 -7.29 -16.62 27.65
C LEU A 233 -5.90 -17.22 27.44
N GLN A 234 -4.99 -16.96 28.38
CA GLN A 234 -3.67 -17.56 28.38
C GLN A 234 -3.62 -18.71 29.38
N ARG A 235 -2.91 -19.78 29.02
CA ARG A 235 -2.61 -20.85 29.96
C ARG A 235 -1.15 -20.72 30.39
N THR A 236 -0.92 -20.25 31.62
CA THR A 236 0.43 -19.94 32.13
C THR A 236 0.81 -20.84 33.30
N CYS A 237 2.10 -20.84 33.63
CA CYS A 237 2.71 -21.70 34.64
C CYS A 237 3.05 -20.91 35.90
N PHE A 238 2.44 -21.27 37.03
CA PHE A 238 2.68 -20.65 38.33
C PHE A 238 3.31 -21.61 39.33
N ASP A 239 4.15 -21.08 40.24
CA ASP A 239 4.50 -21.80 41.47
C ASP A 239 3.42 -21.54 42.52
N PRO A 240 2.63 -22.55 42.95
CA PRO A 240 1.59 -22.37 43.97
C PRO A 240 2.12 -21.98 45.35
N LYS A 241 3.45 -21.89 45.53
CA LYS A 241 4.11 -21.43 46.75
C LYS A 241 4.67 -20.01 46.64
N ASP A 242 4.51 -19.37 45.48
CA ASP A 242 4.94 -18.01 45.24
C ASP A 242 3.71 -17.11 45.07
N ASP A 243 3.41 -16.32 46.11
CA ASP A 243 2.26 -15.40 46.14
C ASP A 243 2.44 -14.18 45.19
N SER A 244 3.58 -14.07 44.50
CA SER A 244 3.85 -12.95 43.60
C SER A 244 3.20 -13.07 42.22
N GLU A 245 2.52 -14.18 41.92
CA GLU A 245 1.97 -14.52 40.58
C GLU A 245 3.02 -14.36 39.46
N ASN A 246 4.31 -14.46 39.79
CA ASN A 246 5.35 -14.35 38.78
C ASN A 246 5.36 -15.61 37.91
N GLU A 247 5.30 -15.43 36.59
CA GLU A 247 5.42 -16.52 35.64
C GLU A 247 6.75 -17.26 35.82
N LEU A 248 6.71 -18.59 35.89
CA LEU A 248 7.92 -19.40 35.91
C LEU A 248 8.56 -19.38 34.51
N GLU A 249 9.64 -18.60 34.34
CA GLU A 249 10.41 -18.56 33.10
C GLU A 249 10.83 -19.98 32.64
N GLY A 250 10.50 -20.32 31.38
CA GLY A 250 11.06 -21.48 30.69
C GLY A 250 10.26 -22.79 30.72
N ASN A 251 9.03 -22.83 31.26
CA ASN A 251 8.18 -24.02 31.20
C ASN A 251 6.73 -23.72 30.78
N PHE A 252 6.18 -24.51 29.85
CA PHE A 252 4.98 -24.11 29.10
C PHE A 252 3.79 -25.07 29.27
N CYS A 253 2.61 -24.49 29.42
CA CYS A 253 1.34 -25.20 29.52
C CYS A 253 0.68 -25.32 28.14
N LYS A 254 0.72 -26.51 27.51
CA LYS A 254 0.08 -26.75 26.20
C LYS A 254 -1.02 -27.80 26.28
N GLY A 255 -2.17 -27.53 25.65
CA GLY A 255 -3.25 -28.52 25.52
C GLY A 255 -3.84 -28.92 26.87
N LYS A 256 -3.80 -30.22 27.21
CA LYS A 256 -4.35 -30.77 28.46
C LYS A 256 -3.34 -30.83 29.63
N ILE A 257 -2.16 -30.23 29.49
CA ILE A 257 -1.12 -30.27 30.52
C ILE A 257 -1.61 -29.48 31.75
N THR A 258 -1.60 -30.13 32.93
CA THR A 258 -2.01 -29.53 34.21
C THR A 258 -0.84 -29.20 35.14
N LYS A 259 0.37 -29.68 34.84
CA LYS A 259 1.59 -29.45 35.62
C LYS A 259 2.72 -28.96 34.72
N CYS A 260 3.51 -28.03 35.22
CA CYS A 260 4.62 -27.41 34.51
C CYS A 260 5.83 -27.21 35.45
N GLY A 261 6.97 -26.76 34.93
CA GLY A 261 8.20 -26.59 35.70
C GLY A 261 9.06 -27.85 35.79
N ASP A 262 10.38 -27.67 35.94
CA ASP A 262 11.32 -28.77 36.19
C ASP A 262 10.95 -29.51 37.50
N GLY A 263 10.45 -30.75 37.33
CA GLY A 263 9.97 -31.61 38.40
C GLY A 263 8.47 -31.55 38.68
N GLY A 264 7.67 -30.86 37.86
CA GLY A 264 6.21 -30.79 38.02
C GLY A 264 5.75 -29.99 39.25
N ARG A 265 6.56 -29.00 39.64
CA ARG A 265 6.32 -28.13 40.80
C ARG A 265 5.30 -27.02 40.51
N GLY A 266 5.17 -26.59 39.25
CA GLY A 266 4.23 -25.57 38.85
C GLY A 266 2.88 -26.14 38.40
N ILE A 267 1.85 -25.32 38.48
CA ILE A 267 0.48 -25.63 38.05
C ILE A 267 0.16 -24.79 36.81
N CYS A 268 -0.52 -25.42 35.85
CA CYS A 268 -1.03 -24.73 34.68
C CYS A 268 -2.43 -24.16 34.95
N GLU A 269 -2.54 -22.85 34.96
CA GLU A 269 -3.81 -22.15 35.19
C GLU A 269 -4.18 -21.30 33.98
N ASP A 270 -5.49 -21.21 33.74
CA ASP A 270 -6.05 -20.35 32.71
C ASP A 270 -6.23 -18.95 33.32
N VAL A 271 -5.46 -17.99 32.83
CA VAL A 271 -5.49 -16.58 33.22
C VAL A 271 -6.24 -15.81 32.16
N ASN A 272 -7.26 -15.08 32.61
CA ASN A 272 -7.94 -14.09 31.77
C ASN A 272 -7.23 -12.75 31.95
N GLU A 273 -6.64 -12.25 30.88
CA GLU A 273 -6.10 -10.89 30.85
C GLU A 273 -6.96 -9.99 29.97
N GLU A 274 -7.43 -8.87 30.52
CA GLU A 274 -8.08 -7.82 29.73
C GLU A 274 -7.04 -6.74 29.37
N HIS A 275 -6.88 -6.50 28.08
CA HIS A 275 -6.05 -5.44 27.53
C HIS A 275 -6.93 -4.41 26.81
N GLU A 276 -6.80 -3.14 27.17
CA GLU A 276 -7.48 -2.03 26.48
C GLU A 276 -6.51 -1.29 25.55
N LEU A 277 -6.89 -1.16 24.29
CA LEU A 277 -6.13 -0.44 23.27
C LEU A 277 -6.99 0.70 22.73
N SER A 278 -6.59 1.95 23.00
CA SER A 278 -7.26 3.10 22.38
C SER A 278 -7.08 3.08 20.87
N TRP A 279 -8.05 3.61 20.13
CA TRP A 279 -7.92 3.70 18.67
C TRP A 279 -6.74 4.55 18.24
N GLU A 280 -6.44 5.61 18.99
CA GLU A 280 -5.26 6.45 18.79
C GLU A 280 -3.99 5.59 18.85
N ARG A 281 -3.86 4.78 19.91
CA ARG A 281 -2.70 3.90 20.10
C ARG A 281 -2.60 2.84 19.00
N ILE A 282 -3.72 2.21 18.63
CA ILE A 282 -3.75 1.21 17.55
C ILE A 282 -3.24 1.84 16.25
N ILE A 283 -3.71 3.02 15.91
CA ILE A 283 -3.34 3.65 14.65
C ILE A 283 -1.90 4.19 14.68
N GLU A 284 -1.45 4.74 15.80
CA GLU A 284 -0.09 5.26 15.97
C GLU A 284 0.96 4.14 16.03
N GLU A 285 0.73 3.11 16.85
CA GLU A 285 1.70 2.04 17.11
C GLU A 285 1.58 0.89 16.12
N MET A 286 0.35 0.55 15.69
CA MET A 286 0.10 -0.63 14.85
C MET A 286 -0.14 -0.30 13.38
N GLY A 287 -0.38 0.97 13.08
CA GLY A 287 -0.78 1.41 11.74
C GLY A 287 -2.23 1.02 11.42
N PRO A 288 -2.69 1.29 10.18
CA PRO A 288 -4.03 0.91 9.79
C PRO A 288 -4.20 -0.61 9.69
N PRO A 289 -5.40 -1.12 9.99
CA PRO A 289 -5.71 -2.54 9.88
C PRO A 289 -5.61 -2.97 8.42
N PHE A 290 -5.01 -4.14 8.17
CA PHE A 290 -5.06 -4.76 6.86
C PHE A 290 -5.91 -6.03 6.92
N PHE A 291 -6.80 -6.17 5.93
CA PHE A 291 -7.53 -7.39 5.74
C PHE A 291 -6.57 -8.51 5.34
N ILE A 292 -6.75 -9.67 5.96
CA ILE A 292 -5.99 -10.88 5.63
C ILE A 292 -6.94 -11.94 5.09
N ASP A 293 -6.41 -12.78 4.20
CA ASP A 293 -7.15 -13.92 3.64
C ASP A 293 -7.06 -15.16 4.54
N GLU A 294 -6.31 -15.10 5.64
CA GLU A 294 -6.23 -16.18 6.62
C GLU A 294 -7.60 -16.50 7.19
N LYS A 295 -7.90 -17.79 7.29
CA LYS A 295 -9.09 -18.25 8.01
C LYS A 295 -8.80 -18.23 9.50
N CYS A 296 -9.75 -17.71 10.26
CA CYS A 296 -9.79 -17.92 11.70
C CYS A 296 -10.19 -19.37 11.97
N ASN A 297 -9.21 -20.28 11.85
CA ASN A 297 -9.40 -21.67 12.20
C ASN A 297 -9.28 -21.79 13.73
N HIS A 298 -10.31 -22.35 14.36
CA HIS A 298 -10.33 -22.71 15.78
C HIS A 298 -9.68 -24.07 16.01
#